data_AF-A0A9R1A9M0-F1
#
_entry.id   AF-A0A9R1A9M0-F1
#
_cell.length_a   1.000
_cell.length_b   1.000
_cell.length_c   1.000
_cell.angle_alpha   90.00
_cell.angle_beta   90.00
_cell.angle_gamma   90.00
#
_symmetry.space_group_name_H-M   'P 1'
#
loop_
_entity.id
_entity.type
_entity.pdbx_description
1 polymer ?
#
loop_
_entity_poly.entity_id
_entity_poly.type
_entity_poly.pdbx_seq_one_letter_code
_entity_poly.pdbx_strand_id
1 'polypeptide(L)'
;MAGQMLRRWNSFYGAFDPVDAAIEAVDPDQFSRHVFQRARGDLLVWLCNAADDDQAERICGILDDLMAESLETLRMVPSTPGVPISTELDESVRALREHDSERIRLLARGIVSGWEASVEDDVVKVTPAMPMKKL
;
A
#
# COMPACT_ATOMS: atom_id res chain seq x y z
N MET A 1 15.63 -8.84 21.28
CA MET A 1 15.43 -8.63 19.83
C MET A 1 14.18 -7.80 19.51
N ALA A 2 13.29 -7.49 20.47
CA ALA A 2 12.09 -6.65 20.32
C ALA A 2 12.37 -5.26 19.73
N GLY A 3 13.50 -4.63 20.09
CA GLY A 3 13.89 -3.33 19.51
C GLY A 3 14.23 -3.37 18.02
N GLN A 4 14.45 -4.54 17.41
CA GLN A 4 14.57 -4.68 15.95
C GLN A 4 13.19 -4.83 15.29
N MET A 5 12.28 -5.57 15.94
CA MET A 5 10.88 -5.76 15.51
C MET A 5 10.07 -4.46 15.54
N LEU A 6 10.25 -3.64 16.58
CA LEU A 6 9.63 -2.32 16.66
C LEU A 6 10.19 -1.36 15.60
N ARG A 7 11.48 -1.47 15.28
CA ARG A 7 12.12 -0.70 14.21
C ARG A 7 11.61 -1.09 12.82
N ARG A 8 11.33 -2.37 12.60
CA ARG A 8 10.75 -2.87 11.35
C ARG A 8 9.47 -2.10 11.02
N TRP A 9 8.49 -2.06 11.92
CA TRP A 9 7.25 -1.33 11.65
C TRP A 9 7.38 0.18 11.72
N ASN A 10 8.28 0.75 12.53
CA ASN A 10 8.44 2.20 12.64
C ASN A 10 8.74 2.89 11.30
N SER A 11 9.48 2.22 10.40
CA SER A 11 9.80 2.75 9.07
C SER A 11 8.65 2.67 8.05
N PHE A 12 7.69 1.76 8.25
CA PHE A 12 6.62 1.48 7.27
C PHE A 12 5.23 1.85 7.78
N TYR A 13 5.07 2.16 9.07
CA TYR A 13 3.76 2.46 9.65
C TYR A 13 3.07 3.64 8.98
N GLY A 14 3.85 4.64 8.53
CA GLY A 14 3.33 5.78 7.77
C GLY A 14 2.67 5.41 6.45
N ALA A 15 2.99 4.24 5.87
CA ALA A 15 2.40 3.78 4.60
C ALA A 15 0.92 3.42 4.70
N PHE A 16 0.42 3.14 5.91
CA PHE A 16 -0.98 2.81 6.08
C PHE A 16 -1.91 3.98 5.75
N ASP A 17 -1.57 5.20 6.16
CA ASP A 17 -2.45 6.36 5.95
C ASP A 17 -2.75 6.66 4.47
N PRO A 18 -1.76 6.70 3.56
CA PRO A 18 -2.05 6.90 2.14
C PRO A 18 -2.73 5.68 1.51
N VAL A 19 -2.43 4.45 1.95
CA VAL A 19 -3.11 3.23 1.46
C VAL A 19 -4.59 3.25 1.85
N ASP A 20 -4.90 3.51 3.12
CA ASP A 20 -6.28 3.59 3.62
C ASP A 20 -7.06 4.72 2.93
N ALA A 21 -6.42 5.88 2.73
CA ALA A 21 -7.04 7.00 2.02
C ALA A 21 -7.35 6.67 0.55
N ALA A 22 -6.47 5.90 -0.11
CA ALA A 22 -6.69 5.46 -1.48
C ALA A 22 -7.86 4.47 -1.59
N ILE A 23 -8.01 3.57 -0.62
CA ILE A 23 -9.12 2.61 -0.54
C ILE A 23 -10.44 3.34 -0.23
N GLU A 24 -10.44 4.24 0.75
CA GLU A 24 -11.61 5.05 1.13
C GLU A 24 -12.09 5.95 -0.02
N ALA A 25 -11.18 6.51 -0.82
CA ALA A 25 -11.55 7.36 -1.96
C ALA A 25 -12.38 6.65 -3.04
N VAL A 26 -12.38 5.31 -3.06
CA VAL A 26 -13.08 4.50 -4.06
C VAL A 26 -14.51 4.24 -3.64
N ASP A 27 -14.71 3.94 -2.36
CA ASP A 27 -16.02 3.70 -1.77
C ASP A 27 -16.02 4.16 -0.30
N PRO A 28 -16.34 5.45 -0.05
CA PRO A 28 -16.36 6.01 1.29
C PRO A 28 -17.41 5.39 2.22
N ASP A 29 -18.46 4.79 1.66
CA ASP A 29 -19.56 4.19 2.41
C ASP A 29 -19.20 2.77 2.88
N GLN A 30 -18.36 2.06 2.12
CA GLN A 30 -17.86 0.72 2.45
C GLN A 30 -16.60 0.75 3.34
N PHE A 31 -15.70 1.70 3.10
CA PHE A 31 -14.37 1.74 3.73
C PHE A 31 -14.24 2.89 4.72
N SER A 32 -14.61 2.63 5.97
CA SER A 32 -14.44 3.59 7.07
C SER A 32 -12.98 3.61 7.58
N ARG A 33 -12.22 4.64 7.19
CA ARG A 33 -10.82 4.82 7.63
C ARG A 33 -10.65 4.88 9.15
N HIS A 34 -11.63 5.46 9.85
CA HIS A 34 -11.57 5.68 11.29
C HIS A 34 -11.64 4.39 12.12
N VAL A 35 -12.30 3.34 11.61
CA VAL A 35 -12.36 2.05 12.30
C VAL A 35 -11.02 1.32 12.20
N PHE A 36 -10.43 1.28 11.00
CA PHE A 36 -9.13 0.64 10.77
C PHE A 36 -7.98 1.36 11.50
N GLN A 37 -7.98 2.69 11.49
CA GLN A 37 -6.99 3.49 12.21
C GLN A 37 -7.02 3.27 13.72
N ARG A 38 -8.22 3.14 14.31
CA ARG A 38 -8.35 2.91 15.76
C ARG A 38 -7.80 1.54 16.16
N ALA A 39 -8.21 0.47 15.46
CA ALA A 39 -7.71 -0.87 15.73
C ALA A 39 -6.19 -0.97 15.56
N ARG A 40 -5.65 -0.33 14.52
CA ARG A 40 -4.20 -0.26 14.28
C ARG A 40 -3.47 0.53 15.37
N GLY A 41 -4.05 1.64 15.84
CA GLY A 41 -3.51 2.42 16.94
C GLY A 41 -3.38 1.61 18.23
N ASP A 42 -4.38 0.79 18.56
CA ASP A 42 -4.35 -0.10 19.72
C ASP A 42 -3.24 -1.16 19.59
N LEU A 43 -3.05 -1.74 18.39
CA LEU A 43 -1.95 -2.67 18.12
C LEU A 43 -0.57 -2.01 18.27
N LEU A 44 -0.41 -0.77 17.85
CA LEU A 44 0.85 -0.03 18.02
C LEU A 44 1.13 0.23 19.51
N VAL A 45 0.10 0.61 20.28
CA VAL A 45 0.22 0.75 21.73
C VAL A 45 0.62 -0.57 22.36
N TRP A 46 0.03 -1.69 21.96
CA TRP A 46 0.44 -3.01 22.47
C TRP A 46 1.85 -3.39 22.07
N LEU A 47 2.29 -3.05 20.86
CA LEU A 47 3.66 -3.29 20.41
C LEU A 47 4.68 -2.51 21.27
N CYS A 48 4.39 -1.24 21.55
CA CYS A 48 5.20 -0.40 22.44
C CYS A 48 5.27 -0.91 23.89
N ASN A 49 4.24 -1.64 24.34
CA ASN A 49 4.14 -2.20 25.69
C ASN A 49 4.41 -3.71 25.74
N ALA A 50 4.97 -4.30 24.68
CA ALA A 50 5.19 -5.74 24.61
C ALA A 50 6.13 -6.21 25.74
N ALA A 51 5.72 -7.26 26.46
CA ALA A 51 6.45 -7.80 27.59
C ALA A 51 7.70 -8.60 27.17
N ASP A 52 7.65 -9.21 25.99
CA ASP A 52 8.71 -10.04 25.43
C ASP A 52 8.76 -9.95 23.89
N ASP A 53 9.83 -10.51 23.32
CA ASP A 53 10.07 -10.53 21.88
C ASP A 53 8.99 -11.32 21.12
N ASP A 54 8.48 -12.42 21.70
CA ASP A 54 7.46 -13.27 21.07
C ASP A 54 6.11 -12.56 20.95
N GLN A 55 5.74 -11.75 21.95
CA GLN A 55 4.57 -10.91 21.90
C GLN A 55 4.71 -9.81 20.84
N ALA A 56 5.89 -9.18 20.75
CA ALA A 56 6.17 -8.21 19.71
C ALA A 56 6.10 -8.84 18.31
N GLU A 57 6.66 -10.04 18.12
CA GLU A 57 6.59 -10.80 16.86
C GLU A 57 5.14 -11.08 16.45
N ARG A 58 4.30 -11.55 17.39
CA ARG A 58 2.87 -11.81 17.13
C ARG A 58 2.14 -10.55 16.70
N ILE A 59 2.38 -9.42 17.37
CA ILE A 59 1.73 -8.14 17.03
C ILE A 59 2.22 -7.64 15.67
N CYS A 60 3.52 -7.75 15.38
CA CYS A 60 4.08 -7.44 14.06
C CYS A 60 3.44 -8.29 12.96
N GLY A 61 3.20 -9.58 13.20
CA GLY A 61 2.51 -10.46 12.25
C GLY A 61 1.08 -10.00 11.96
N ILE A 62 0.33 -9.57 12.99
CA ILE A 62 -1.02 -9.02 12.80
C ILE A 62 -0.98 -7.74 11.96
N LEU A 63 0.00 -6.85 12.21
CA LEU A 63 0.18 -5.65 11.39
C LEU A 63 0.56 -5.99 9.95
N ASP A 64 1.38 -7.04 9.73
CA ASP A 64 1.72 -7.52 8.40
C ASP A 64 0.49 -8.00 7.64
N ASP A 65 -0.36 -8.78 8.30
CA ASP A 65 -1.59 -9.31 7.69
C ASP A 65 -2.55 -8.18 7.32
N LEU A 66 -2.75 -7.21 8.22
CA LEU A 66 -3.57 -6.04 7.96
C LEU A 66 -3.07 -5.24 6.75
N MET A 67 -1.76 -4.96 6.67
CA MET A 67 -1.20 -4.24 5.52
C MET A 67 -1.34 -5.05 4.22
N ALA A 68 -1.12 -6.35 4.27
CA ALA A 68 -1.27 -7.20 3.09
C ALA A 68 -2.73 -7.25 2.60
N GLU A 69 -3.71 -7.32 3.50
CA GLU A 69 -5.14 -7.22 3.16
C GLU A 69 -5.50 -5.87 2.56
N SER A 70 -4.96 -4.77 3.11
CA SER A 70 -5.14 -3.43 2.54
C SER A 70 -4.54 -3.35 1.12
N LEU A 71 -3.34 -3.91 0.89
CA LEU A 71 -2.73 -3.94 -0.45
C LEU A 71 -3.51 -4.83 -1.44
N GLU A 72 -4.08 -5.95 -0.99
CA GLU A 72 -4.96 -6.78 -1.82
C GLU A 72 -6.22 -6.01 -2.22
N THR A 73 -6.83 -5.30 -1.28
CA THR A 73 -7.98 -4.43 -1.54
C THR A 73 -7.60 -3.32 -2.53
N LEU A 74 -6.47 -2.65 -2.30
CA LEU A 74 -5.94 -1.61 -3.19
C LEU A 74 -5.67 -2.13 -4.61
N ARG A 75 -5.26 -3.40 -4.76
CA ARG A 75 -5.10 -4.04 -6.07
C ARG A 75 -6.44 -4.31 -6.78
N MET A 76 -7.48 -4.62 -6.01
CA MET A 76 -8.83 -4.91 -6.53
C MET A 76 -9.60 -3.64 -6.88
N VAL A 77 -9.26 -2.53 -6.24
CA VAL A 77 -9.70 -1.20 -6.65
C VAL A 77 -9.25 -0.98 -8.10
N PRO A 78 -10.19 -0.76 -9.05
CA PRO A 78 -9.83 -0.37 -10.40
C PRO A 78 -8.96 0.89 -10.29
N SER A 79 -7.74 0.86 -10.83
CA SER A 79 -7.01 2.10 -11.11
C SER A 79 -7.85 2.84 -12.14
N THR A 80 -8.76 3.68 -11.69
CA THR A 80 -9.69 4.37 -12.57
C THR A 80 -8.84 5.18 -13.55
N PRO A 81 -8.90 4.89 -14.86
CA PRO A 81 -8.07 5.61 -15.82
C PRO A 81 -8.30 7.11 -15.68
N GLY A 82 -7.24 7.87 -15.38
CA GLY A 82 -7.30 9.31 -15.16
C GLY A 82 -7.44 9.79 -13.71
N VAL A 83 -7.53 8.91 -12.70
CA VAL A 83 -7.34 9.31 -11.29
C VAL A 83 -5.84 9.26 -10.98
N PRO A 84 -5.20 10.41 -10.69
CA PRO A 84 -3.78 10.43 -10.39
C PRO A 84 -3.51 9.68 -9.09
N ILE A 85 -2.53 8.77 -9.12
CA ILE A 85 -1.96 8.19 -7.90
C ILE A 85 -1.30 9.33 -7.14
N SER A 86 -1.67 9.52 -5.87
CA SER A 86 -1.01 10.50 -5.01
C SER A 86 0.47 10.14 -4.87
N THR A 87 1.36 11.13 -4.95
CA THR A 87 2.81 10.94 -4.73
C THR A 87 3.09 10.22 -3.41
N GLU A 88 2.33 10.55 -2.35
CA GLU A 88 2.48 9.93 -1.03
C GLU A 88 2.12 8.44 -1.03
N LEU A 89 1.10 8.05 -1.80
CA LEU A 89 0.71 6.64 -1.99
C LEU A 89 1.76 5.89 -2.79
N ASP A 90 2.25 6.50 -3.86
CA ASP A 90 3.27 5.95 -4.74
C ASP A 90 4.59 5.69 -3.99
N GLU A 91 5.07 6.68 -3.25
CA GLU A 91 6.25 6.55 -2.38
C GLU A 91 6.06 5.48 -1.30
N SER A 92 4.89 5.46 -0.65
CA SER A 92 4.58 4.50 0.41
C SER A 92 4.55 3.06 -0.12
N VAL A 93 3.87 2.81 -1.24
CA VAL A 93 3.82 1.46 -1.84
C VAL A 93 5.20 1.06 -2.37
N ARG A 94 6.00 1.98 -2.91
CA ARG A 94 7.40 1.66 -3.27
C ARG A 94 8.25 1.29 -2.06
N ALA A 95 8.13 2.00 -0.93
CA ALA A 95 8.85 1.67 0.29
C ALA A 95 8.50 0.26 0.79
N LEU A 96 7.23 -0.14 0.71
CA LEU A 96 6.77 -1.49 1.10
C LEU A 96 7.42 -2.63 0.29
N ARG A 97 8.07 -2.36 -0.84
CA ARG A 97 8.84 -3.37 -1.61
C ARG A 97 10.08 -3.88 -0.86
N GLU A 98 10.54 -3.15 0.15
CA GLU A 98 11.69 -3.46 1.00
C GLU A 98 11.28 -4.04 2.35
N HIS A 99 9.97 -4.19 2.59
CA HIS A 99 9.44 -4.73 3.84
C HIS A 99 9.94 -6.16 4.12
N ASP A 100 10.06 -6.56 5.38
CA ASP A 100 10.59 -7.90 5.72
C ASP A 100 9.62 -9.04 5.34
N SER A 101 8.31 -8.79 5.45
CA SER A 101 7.26 -9.74 5.02
C SER A 101 7.25 -9.91 3.50
N GLU A 102 7.46 -11.15 3.04
CA GLU A 102 7.45 -11.51 1.63
C GLU A 102 6.11 -11.20 0.96
N ARG A 103 4.98 -11.48 1.64
CA ARG A 103 3.64 -11.22 1.11
C ARG A 103 3.46 -9.74 0.77
N ILE A 104 3.81 -8.85 1.71
CA ILE A 104 3.75 -7.40 1.50
C ILE A 104 4.65 -6.97 0.33
N ARG A 105 5.89 -7.45 0.28
CA ARG A 105 6.81 -7.10 -0.82
C ARG A 105 6.28 -7.50 -2.18
N LEU A 106 5.73 -8.71 -2.30
CA LEU A 106 5.21 -9.23 -3.56
C LEU A 106 3.97 -8.44 -4.01
N LEU A 107 3.05 -8.13 -3.09
CA LEU A 107 1.88 -7.30 -3.37
C LEU A 107 2.29 -5.89 -3.81
N ALA A 108 3.18 -5.24 -3.07
CA ALA A 108 3.67 -3.90 -3.39
C ALA A 108 4.33 -3.84 -4.78
N ARG A 109 5.16 -4.84 -5.12
CA ARG A 109 5.75 -4.96 -6.46
C ARG A 109 4.69 -5.12 -7.55
N GLY A 110 3.69 -5.97 -7.32
CA GLY A 110 2.60 -6.19 -8.27
C GLY A 110 1.78 -4.92 -8.53
N ILE A 111 1.50 -4.14 -7.49
CA ILE A 111 0.78 -2.87 -7.60
C ILE A 111 1.59 -1.86 -8.41
N VAL A 112 2.87 -1.66 -8.09
CA VAL A 112 3.75 -0.73 -8.81
C VAL A 112 3.88 -1.11 -10.29
N SER A 113 4.07 -2.40 -10.60
CA SER A 113 4.11 -2.87 -12.00
C SER A 113 2.77 -2.66 -12.71
N GLY A 114 1.65 -2.78 -12.02
CA GLY A 114 0.32 -2.47 -12.56
C GLY A 114 0.17 -0.98 -12.92
N TRP A 115 0.68 -0.10 -12.07
CA TRP A 115 0.69 1.35 -12.33
C TRP A 115 1.57 1.70 -13.53
N GLU A 116 2.78 1.16 -13.60
CA GLU A 116 3.70 1.38 -14.73
C GLU A 116 3.11 0.93 -16.07
N ALA A 117 2.45 -0.24 -16.09
CA ALA A 117 1.77 -0.75 -17.27
C ALA A 117 0.56 0.12 -17.70
N SER A 118 -0.19 0.68 -16.74
CA SER A 118 -1.29 1.59 -17.04
C SER A 118 -0.81 2.90 -17.65
N VAL A 119 0.33 3.43 -17.19
CA VAL A 119 0.95 4.63 -17.77
C VAL A 119 1.40 4.36 -19.21
N GLU A 120 1.96 3.18 -19.47
CA GLU A 120 2.36 2.78 -20.83
C GLU A 120 1.15 2.67 -21.78
N ASP A 121 0.03 2.10 -21.33
CA ASP A 121 -1.21 2.01 -22.12
C ASP A 121 -1.79 3.40 -22.46
N ASP A 122 -1.82 4.32 -21.48
CA ASP A 122 -2.24 5.70 -21.69
C ASP A 122 -1.33 6.44 -22.70
N VAL A 123 -0.01 6.23 -22.64
CA VAL A 123 0.94 6.81 -23.61
C VAL A 123 0.71 6.27 -25.01
N VAL A 124 0.54 4.95 -25.17
CA VAL A 124 0.27 4.32 -26.47
C VAL A 124 -1.02 4.84 -27.08
N LYS A 125 -2.09 4.96 -26.28
CA LYS A 125 -3.40 5.46 -26.72
C LYS A 125 -3.38 6.94 -27.14
N VAL A 126 -2.48 7.75 -26.57
CA VAL A 126 -2.34 9.18 -26.91
C VAL A 126 -1.49 9.41 -28.16
N THR A 127 -0.69 8.45 -28.62
CA THR A 127 0.04 8.59 -29.90
C THR A 127 -0.91 8.47 -31.09
N PRO A 128 -1.21 9.54 -31.86
CA PRO A 128 -1.98 9.42 -33.08
C PRO A 128 -1.03 8.89 -34.15
N ALA A 129 -1.34 7.72 -34.72
CA ALA A 129 -0.72 7.25 -35.95
C ALA A 129 -0.97 8.29 -37.06
N MET A 130 -0.02 9.19 -37.27
CA MET A 130 -0.07 10.18 -38.34
C MET A 130 0.04 9.46 -39.70
N PRO A 131 -0.97 9.54 -40.59
CA PRO A 131 -0.84 8.98 -41.92
C PRO A 131 0.12 9.88 -42.73
N MET A 132 1.29 9.34 -43.07
CA MET A 132 2.19 9.96 -44.04
C MET A 132 1.49 10.03 -45.40
N LYS A 133 1.04 11.23 -45.79
CA LYS A 133 0.53 11.50 -47.13
C LYS A 133 1.71 11.51 -48.08
N LYS A 134 1.78 10.52 -48.99
CA LYS A 134 2.72 10.55 -50.11
C LYS A 134 2.31 11.66 -51.08
N LEU A 135 3.27 12.52 -51.40
CA LEU A 135 3.24 13.55 -52.45
C LEU A 135 3.11 12.91 -53.84
#